data_AF-A0A177FD20-F1
#
_entry.id   AF-A0A177FD20-F1
#
_cell.length_a   1.000
_cell.length_b   1.000
_cell.length_c   1.000
_cell.angle_alpha   90.00
_cell.angle_beta   90.00
_cell.angle_gamma   90.00
#
_symmetry.space_group_name_H-M   'P 1'
#
loop_
_entity.id
_entity.type
_entity.pdbx_description
1 polymer ?
#
loop_
_entity_poly.entity_id
_entity_poly.type
_entity_poly.pdbx_seq_one_letter_code
_entity_poly.pdbx_strand_id
1 'polypeptide(L)'
;MVLLTSSTVSVIISSGVVCTFTFLLFLSGYVLQQQSVRSIQEAIRRPPERRPVPTLPPQFRHEENDSVPRVLENPEDGLQSVVIVGADQNSDTVQVPVINQDPNEATLDSSPELFKSASRDETPLQRLAYMFALLEPHHLCSALLFAKQERSSSRLSKEPSIILLYPSTWETESSPLYTSTLSFMRDVQELYSLIYHPVRIYDAWDVRSQLLGELQWGRWEYDQALFLRSPGMVLNSQALDAALASSDTRKTWTPLNPSSGDDPELLLITPSGLQSPRRETKKLVHSLSANIPDTSDNAEHIGGSDHEPAYVLLDSRAVNDEENDMRNDEIRRKFAKGTSNVCGGSGLLEDSLKLALNRFL
;
A
#
# COMPACT_ATOMS: atom_id res chain seq x y z
N MET A 1 4.16 -37.00 69.54
CA MET A 1 3.88 -35.64 69.01
C MET A 1 5.16 -35.08 68.43
N VAL A 2 5.26 -34.98 67.10
CA VAL A 2 6.42 -34.38 66.44
C VAL A 2 6.16 -32.87 66.34
N LEU A 3 6.84 -32.09 67.18
CA LEU A 3 6.79 -30.62 67.16
C LEU A 3 7.52 -30.14 65.90
N LEU A 4 6.76 -29.82 64.86
CA LEU A 4 7.27 -29.11 63.68
C LEU A 4 7.81 -27.76 64.14
N THR A 5 9.12 -27.56 64.01
CA THR A 5 9.77 -26.27 64.27
C THR A 5 9.25 -25.23 63.27
N SER A 6 9.05 -23.98 63.71
CA SER A 6 8.49 -22.90 62.88
C SER A 6 9.25 -22.66 61.56
N SER A 7 10.56 -22.93 61.56
CA SER A 7 11.42 -22.89 60.38
C SER A 7 11.03 -23.92 59.31
N THR A 8 10.59 -25.11 59.70
CA THR A 8 10.16 -26.17 58.78
C THR A 8 8.87 -25.79 58.07
N VAL A 9 7.93 -25.18 58.80
CA VAL A 9 6.66 -24.71 58.22
C VAL A 9 6.90 -23.60 57.21
N SER A 10 7.81 -22.67 57.50
CA SER A 10 8.16 -21.58 56.59
C SER A 10 8.81 -22.09 55.30
N VAL A 11 9.74 -23.05 55.39
CA VAL A 11 10.42 -23.65 54.22
C VAL A 11 9.44 -24.43 53.34
N ILE A 12 8.49 -25.17 53.95
CA ILE A 12 7.48 -25.92 53.19
C ILE A 12 6.56 -24.95 52.43
N ILE A 13 6.13 -23.85 53.08
CA ILE A 13 5.28 -22.84 52.44
C ILE A 13 6.04 -22.13 51.30
N SER A 14 7.28 -21.70 51.53
CA SER A 14 8.06 -21.00 50.50
C SER A 14 8.39 -21.90 49.32
N SER A 15 8.76 -23.16 49.56
CA SER A 15 8.99 -24.14 48.48
C SER A 15 7.71 -24.44 47.71
N GLY A 16 6.55 -24.47 48.39
CA GLY A 16 5.26 -24.65 47.76
C GLY A 16 4.93 -23.52 46.79
N VAL A 17 5.08 -22.28 47.22
CA VAL A 17 4.83 -21.09 46.39
C VAL A 17 5.76 -21.05 45.18
N VAL A 18 7.06 -21.32 45.36
CA VAL A 18 8.01 -21.33 44.23
C VAL A 18 7.65 -22.44 43.24
N CYS A 19 7.32 -23.65 43.71
CA CYS A 19 6.90 -24.75 42.85
C CYS A 19 5.61 -24.44 42.07
N THR A 20 4.60 -23.84 42.70
CA THR A 20 3.33 -23.52 42.01
C THR A 20 3.52 -22.47 40.94
N PHE A 21 4.26 -21.39 41.20
CA PHE A 21 4.54 -20.36 40.19
C PHE A 21 5.38 -20.92 39.04
N THR A 22 6.38 -21.76 39.33
CA THR A 22 7.20 -22.41 38.28
C THR A 22 6.34 -23.33 37.40
N PHE A 23 5.41 -24.08 38.01
CA PHE A 23 4.49 -24.96 37.28
C PHE A 23 3.50 -24.15 36.42
N LEU A 24 2.95 -23.05 36.93
CA LEU A 24 2.06 -22.18 36.15
C LEU A 24 2.77 -21.53 34.96
N LEU A 25 4.02 -21.09 35.13
CA LEU A 25 4.84 -20.59 34.03
C LEU A 25 5.09 -21.68 32.98
N PHE A 26 5.34 -22.91 33.41
CA PHE A 26 5.50 -24.04 32.51
C PHE A 26 4.21 -24.37 31.75
N LEU A 27 3.03 -24.38 32.40
CA LEU A 27 1.75 -24.54 31.72
C LEU A 27 1.44 -23.41 30.75
N SER A 28 1.77 -22.17 31.10
CA SER A 28 1.60 -21.02 30.22
C SER A 28 2.43 -21.19 28.94
N GLY A 29 3.70 -21.56 29.07
CA GLY A 29 4.55 -21.90 27.92
C GLY A 29 4.03 -23.10 27.12
N TYR A 30 3.56 -24.14 27.81
CA TYR A 30 3.03 -25.36 27.17
C TYR A 30 1.77 -25.09 26.33
N VAL A 31 0.83 -24.28 26.82
CA VAL A 31 -0.40 -23.93 26.09
C VAL A 31 -0.08 -23.09 24.83
N LEU A 32 0.85 -22.14 24.94
CA LEU A 32 1.32 -21.34 23.79
C LEU A 32 1.96 -22.22 22.70
N GLN A 33 2.71 -23.26 23.11
CA GLN A 33 3.32 -24.21 22.17
C GLN A 33 2.27 -25.11 21.49
N GLN A 34 1.22 -25.54 22.19
CA GLN A 34 0.16 -26.34 21.58
C GLN A 34 -0.67 -25.58 20.53
N GLN A 35 -0.86 -24.26 20.70
CA GLN A 35 -1.58 -23.44 19.73
C GLN A 35 -0.81 -23.30 18.40
N SER A 36 0.51 -23.17 18.46
CA SER A 36 1.37 -23.08 17.27
C SER A 36 1.36 -24.36 16.42
N VAL A 37 1.41 -25.53 17.06
CA VAL A 37 1.37 -26.82 16.35
C VAL A 37 0.00 -27.07 15.73
N ARG A 38 -1.08 -26.73 16.43
CA ARG A 38 -2.44 -26.83 15.88
C ARG A 38 -2.64 -25.90 14.68
N SER A 39 -2.14 -24.66 14.73
CA SER A 39 -2.27 -23.73 13.59
C SER A 39 -1.50 -24.18 12.34
N ILE A 40 -0.33 -24.81 12.51
CA ILE A 40 0.45 -25.34 11.38
C ILE A 40 -0.21 -26.60 10.80
N GLN A 41 -0.74 -27.47 11.66
CA GLN A 41 -1.44 -28.66 11.19
C GLN A 41 -2.74 -28.32 10.45
N GLU A 42 -3.43 -27.24 10.83
CA GLU A 42 -4.60 -26.71 10.11
C GLU A 42 -4.22 -26.13 8.73
N ALA A 43 -3.04 -25.50 8.61
CA ALA A 43 -2.55 -24.93 7.36
C ALA A 43 -2.11 -26.00 6.35
N ILE A 44 -1.52 -27.11 6.83
CA ILE A 44 -1.03 -28.20 5.96
C ILE A 44 -2.17 -29.14 5.53
N ARG A 45 -3.23 -29.29 6.33
CA ARG A 45 -4.33 -30.24 6.04
C ARG A 45 -5.39 -29.69 5.08
N ARG A 46 -5.28 -28.45 4.60
CA ARG A 46 -6.21 -27.92 3.59
C ARG A 46 -6.05 -28.70 2.28
N PRO A 47 -7.12 -29.36 1.77
CA PRO A 47 -7.11 -29.93 0.43
C PRO A 47 -6.81 -28.82 -0.59
N PRO A 48 -6.07 -29.11 -1.66
CA PRO A 48 -5.76 -28.11 -2.69
C PRO A 48 -7.05 -27.49 -3.20
N GLU A 49 -7.12 -26.15 -3.16
CA GLU A 49 -8.23 -25.40 -3.74
C GLU A 49 -8.42 -25.82 -5.20
N ARG A 50 -9.63 -26.26 -5.54
CA ARG A 50 -9.99 -26.57 -6.92
C ARG A 50 -9.91 -25.28 -7.70
N ARG A 51 -8.96 -25.22 -8.65
CA ARG A 51 -8.87 -24.14 -9.64
C ARG A 51 -10.24 -23.96 -10.30
N PRO A 52 -10.79 -22.72 -10.37
CA PRO A 52 -12.03 -22.49 -11.08
C PRO A 52 -11.80 -22.82 -12.56
N VAL A 53 -12.55 -23.79 -13.06
CA VAL A 53 -12.57 -24.11 -14.49
C VAL A 53 -13.30 -22.96 -15.20
N PRO A 54 -12.69 -22.29 -16.18
CA PRO A 54 -13.39 -21.30 -16.98
C PRO A 54 -14.54 -21.98 -17.73
N THR A 55 -15.77 -21.79 -17.27
CA THR A 55 -16.96 -22.24 -17.99
C THR A 55 -17.34 -21.18 -19.02
N LEU A 56 -17.00 -21.45 -20.27
CA LEU A 56 -17.45 -20.68 -21.42
C LEU A 56 -18.99 -20.77 -21.50
N PRO A 57 -19.71 -19.66 -21.73
CA PRO A 57 -21.16 -19.68 -21.90
C PRO A 57 -21.58 -20.58 -23.08
N PRO A 58 -22.74 -21.25 -22.99
CA PRO A 58 -23.15 -22.34 -23.91
C PRO A 58 -23.28 -21.90 -25.37
N GLN A 59 -23.42 -20.60 -25.64
CA GLN A 59 -23.50 -20.01 -26.98
C GLN A 59 -22.23 -20.13 -27.84
N PHE A 60 -21.09 -20.49 -27.26
CA PHE A 60 -19.82 -20.68 -27.99
C PHE A 60 -19.43 -22.15 -28.17
N ARG A 61 -20.34 -23.08 -27.87
CA ARG A 61 -20.01 -24.51 -27.81
C ARG A 61 -20.37 -25.29 -29.07
N HIS A 62 -21.06 -24.68 -30.05
CA HIS A 62 -21.54 -25.39 -31.23
C HIS A 62 -21.07 -24.66 -32.50
N GLU A 63 -20.13 -25.28 -33.19
CA GLU A 63 -19.80 -25.02 -34.58
C GLU A 63 -20.51 -26.12 -35.38
N GLU A 64 -21.70 -25.80 -35.89
CA GLU A 64 -22.42 -26.67 -36.81
C GLU A 64 -22.51 -25.95 -38.15
N ASN A 65 -21.91 -26.57 -39.15
CA ASN A 65 -21.98 -26.19 -40.55
C ASN A 65 -23.45 -26.10 -40.96
N ASP A 66 -23.95 -24.90 -41.24
CA ASP A 66 -25.04 -24.79 -42.20
C ASP A 66 -25.02 -23.45 -42.95
N SER A 67 -24.93 -23.61 -44.27
CA SER A 67 -25.00 -22.57 -45.27
C SER A 67 -26.43 -22.02 -45.37
N VAL A 68 -26.66 -20.76 -44.95
CA VAL A 68 -27.85 -19.99 -45.34
C VAL A 68 -27.47 -18.51 -45.51
N PRO A 69 -27.89 -17.86 -46.61
CA PRO A 69 -27.26 -16.66 -47.14
C PRO A 69 -27.61 -15.42 -46.33
N ARG A 70 -26.60 -14.58 -46.07
CA ARG A 70 -26.88 -13.17 -45.72
C ARG A 70 -27.32 -12.45 -46.99
N VAL A 71 -28.62 -12.21 -47.10
CA VAL A 71 -29.17 -11.11 -47.88
C VAL A 71 -28.62 -9.83 -47.27
N LEU A 72 -27.60 -9.26 -47.92
CA LEU A 72 -27.17 -7.89 -47.65
C LEU A 72 -28.06 -6.99 -48.50
N GLU A 73 -28.82 -6.15 -47.82
CA GLU A 73 -29.58 -5.07 -48.42
C GLU A 73 -28.61 -4.11 -49.13
N ASN A 74 -28.85 -3.94 -50.43
CA ASN A 74 -28.09 -3.09 -51.34
C ASN A 74 -28.58 -1.64 -51.21
N PRO A 75 -27.70 -0.64 -51.04
CA PRO A 75 -27.98 0.71 -51.49
C PRO A 75 -27.38 0.90 -52.90
N GLU A 76 -28.22 1.43 -53.78
CA GLU A 76 -27.94 1.70 -55.18
C GLU A 76 -26.77 2.68 -55.42
N ASP A 77 -26.13 2.46 -56.57
CA ASP A 77 -25.54 3.42 -57.50
C ASP A 77 -24.21 4.14 -57.20
N GLY A 78 -23.25 3.89 -58.11
CA GLY A 78 -22.35 4.94 -58.61
C GLY A 78 -20.86 4.60 -58.68
N LEU A 79 -20.43 4.04 -59.82
CA LEU A 79 -19.09 4.02 -60.44
C LEU A 79 -17.86 4.51 -59.63
N GLN A 80 -16.83 3.64 -59.51
CA GLN A 80 -15.41 3.88 -59.87
C GLN A 80 -14.57 2.59 -59.64
N SER A 81 -14.06 1.93 -60.69
CA SER A 81 -12.69 2.05 -61.23
C SER A 81 -11.60 1.35 -60.36
N VAL A 82 -11.24 0.08 -60.63
CA VAL A 82 -10.09 -0.39 -61.47
C VAL A 82 -8.80 -0.71 -60.68
N VAL A 83 -8.47 -2.03 -60.65
CA VAL A 83 -7.15 -2.72 -60.84
C VAL A 83 -6.08 -2.48 -59.74
N ILE A 84 -5.42 -3.52 -59.17
CA ILE A 84 -4.20 -4.21 -59.65
C ILE A 84 -4.02 -5.61 -59.00
N VAL A 85 -3.88 -6.64 -59.86
CA VAL A 85 -2.87 -7.75 -59.96
C VAL A 85 -2.26 -8.31 -58.65
N GLY A 86 -2.08 -9.62 -58.40
CA GLY A 86 -2.16 -10.86 -59.17
C GLY A 86 -1.70 -12.05 -58.30
N ALA A 87 -1.90 -13.27 -58.83
CA ALA A 87 -1.68 -14.64 -58.31
C ALA A 87 -0.36 -14.88 -57.51
N ASP A 88 -0.17 -15.91 -56.67
CA ASP A 88 -0.64 -17.30 -56.74
C ASP A 88 -0.37 -18.08 -55.42
N GLN A 89 -1.15 -19.16 -55.20
CA GLN A 89 -0.91 -20.42 -54.44
C GLN A 89 0.06 -20.48 -53.23
N ASN A 90 -0.42 -20.95 -52.06
CA ASN A 90 -0.40 -22.37 -51.67
C ASN A 90 -0.74 -22.52 -50.16
N SER A 91 -1.59 -23.49 -49.83
CA SER A 91 -1.95 -23.87 -48.45
C SER A 91 -0.77 -24.52 -47.71
N ASP A 92 -0.61 -24.24 -46.42
CA ASP A 92 -0.01 -25.20 -45.48
C ASP A 92 -0.47 -24.96 -44.04
N THR A 93 -1.30 -25.89 -43.56
CA THR A 93 -1.69 -26.09 -42.17
C THR A 93 -0.60 -26.88 -41.43
N VAL A 94 -0.05 -26.30 -40.36
CA VAL A 94 0.95 -26.94 -39.48
C VAL A 94 0.24 -27.76 -38.39
N GLN A 95 0.52 -29.07 -38.35
CA GLN A 95 0.12 -29.99 -37.29
C GLN A 95 1.19 -30.08 -36.18
N VAL A 96 0.71 -30.25 -34.95
CA VAL A 96 1.47 -30.38 -33.69
C VAL A 96 1.92 -31.83 -33.47
N PRO A 97 3.16 -32.11 -33.01
CA PRO A 97 3.56 -33.47 -32.67
C PRO A 97 3.36 -33.81 -31.18
N VAL A 98 2.83 -35.01 -30.96
CA VAL A 98 2.68 -35.72 -29.68
C VAL A 98 3.96 -36.53 -29.38
N ILE A 99 4.41 -36.49 -28.13
CA ILE A 99 5.56 -37.24 -27.60
C ILE A 99 5.11 -38.64 -27.18
N ASN A 100 5.82 -39.68 -27.62
CA ASN A 100 5.74 -41.05 -27.11
C ASN A 100 7.12 -41.50 -26.58
N GLN A 101 7.10 -42.42 -25.63
CA GLN A 101 8.20 -42.83 -24.74
C GLN A 101 8.50 -44.34 -24.88
N ASP A 102 9.74 -44.74 -24.50
CA ASP A 102 10.29 -46.09 -24.17
C ASP A 102 11.30 -46.75 -25.18
N PRO A 103 12.18 -47.72 -24.79
CA PRO A 103 13.34 -47.62 -23.88
C PRO A 103 14.62 -48.45 -24.31
N ASN A 104 15.71 -48.39 -23.52
CA ASN A 104 17.00 -49.17 -23.53
C ASN A 104 18.04 -48.75 -24.61
N GLU A 105 19.37 -48.64 -24.41
CA GLU A 105 20.35 -49.21 -23.44
C GLU A 105 21.64 -48.33 -23.42
N ALA A 106 22.49 -48.50 -22.41
CA ALA A 106 23.55 -47.59 -21.94
C ALA A 106 24.92 -47.65 -22.66
N THR A 107 25.75 -46.60 -22.52
CA THR A 107 27.12 -46.65 -21.91
C THR A 107 27.81 -45.28 -21.78
N LEU A 108 28.63 -45.15 -20.73
CA LEU A 108 29.38 -43.97 -20.27
C LEU A 108 30.49 -43.52 -21.23
N ASP A 109 30.76 -42.21 -21.31
CA ASP A 109 32.09 -41.68 -20.99
C ASP A 109 32.07 -40.18 -20.60
N SER A 110 33.17 -39.72 -20.03
CA SER A 110 33.26 -38.68 -19.00
C SER A 110 34.01 -37.40 -19.42
N SER A 111 33.59 -36.27 -18.83
CA SER A 111 34.35 -35.00 -18.58
C SER A 111 34.26 -33.86 -19.64
N PRO A 112 34.61 -32.60 -19.32
CA PRO A 112 33.62 -31.54 -19.06
C PRO A 112 33.96 -30.18 -19.70
N GLU A 113 33.13 -29.64 -20.60
CA GLU A 113 33.40 -28.33 -21.20
C GLU A 113 32.20 -27.37 -21.06
N LEU A 114 32.37 -26.44 -20.12
CA LEU A 114 32.07 -25.01 -20.27
C LEU A 114 30.65 -24.59 -20.69
N PHE A 115 29.74 -24.52 -19.70
CA PHE A 115 28.67 -23.51 -19.73
C PHE A 115 28.75 -22.67 -18.45
N LYS A 116 29.53 -21.58 -18.52
CA LYS A 116 29.29 -20.41 -17.68
C LYS A 116 27.93 -19.88 -18.10
N SER A 117 26.88 -20.24 -17.36
CA SER A 117 25.63 -19.52 -17.41
C SER A 117 25.94 -18.06 -17.09
N ALA A 118 25.61 -17.19 -18.02
CA ALA A 118 25.56 -15.76 -17.78
C ALA A 118 24.63 -15.54 -16.58
N SER A 119 25.20 -15.23 -15.42
CA SER A 119 24.47 -14.55 -14.36
C SER A 119 24.12 -13.18 -14.91
N ARG A 120 22.93 -13.06 -15.52
CA ARG A 120 22.22 -11.79 -15.51
C ARG A 120 22.09 -11.43 -14.03
N ASP A 121 22.73 -10.34 -13.63
CA ASP A 121 22.34 -9.57 -12.45
C ASP A 121 20.88 -9.13 -12.68
N GLU A 122 19.92 -10.01 -12.38
CA GLU A 122 18.57 -9.61 -12.07
C GLU A 122 18.63 -9.00 -10.69
N THR A 123 18.94 -7.70 -10.61
CA THR A 123 18.60 -6.92 -9.43
C THR A 123 17.11 -7.15 -9.16
N PRO A 124 16.72 -7.66 -7.98
CA PRO A 124 15.32 -7.94 -7.71
C PRO A 124 14.52 -6.65 -7.90
N LEU A 125 13.49 -6.70 -8.74
CA LEU A 125 12.62 -5.56 -9.01
C LEU A 125 11.98 -5.10 -7.69
N GLN A 126 12.40 -3.95 -7.19
CA GLN A 126 11.86 -3.38 -5.94
C GLN A 126 10.37 -3.08 -6.11
N ARG A 127 9.55 -3.65 -5.22
CA ARG A 127 8.13 -3.34 -5.10
C ARG A 127 7.97 -2.19 -4.10
N LEU A 128 7.72 -1.00 -4.63
CA LEU A 128 7.61 0.23 -3.86
C LEU A 128 6.15 0.70 -3.77
N ALA A 129 5.77 1.30 -2.65
CA ALA A 129 4.44 1.88 -2.49
C ALA A 129 4.41 3.17 -1.67
N TYR A 130 3.43 4.02 -1.96
CA TYR A 130 3.02 5.13 -1.12
C TYR A 130 1.71 4.78 -0.42
N MET A 131 1.60 5.08 0.88
CA MET A 131 0.42 4.76 1.69
C MET A 131 -0.17 6.02 2.33
N PHE A 132 -1.48 6.16 2.31
CA PHE A 132 -2.20 7.26 2.96
C PHE A 132 -3.37 6.73 3.79
N ALA A 133 -3.59 7.32 4.96
CA ALA A 133 -4.79 7.10 5.77
C ALA A 133 -5.80 8.23 5.51
N LEU A 134 -6.94 7.89 4.91
CA LEU A 134 -8.02 8.80 4.63
C LEU A 134 -8.97 8.86 5.83
N LEU A 135 -8.70 9.80 6.74
CA LEU A 135 -9.54 10.02 7.92
C LEU A 135 -10.91 10.59 7.56
N GLU A 136 -10.92 11.51 6.59
CA GLU A 136 -12.12 12.16 6.10
C GLU A 136 -12.21 12.03 4.58
N PRO A 137 -13.42 11.98 4.00
CA PRO A 137 -13.57 11.77 2.56
C PRO A 137 -12.93 12.86 1.68
N HIS A 138 -12.87 14.10 2.19
CA HIS A 138 -12.23 15.20 1.48
C HIS A 138 -10.69 15.05 1.40
N HIS A 139 -10.07 14.21 2.25
CA HIS A 139 -8.64 13.90 2.17
C HIS A 139 -8.30 13.17 0.86
N LEU A 140 -9.26 12.47 0.24
CA LEU A 140 -9.08 11.83 -1.05
C LEU A 140 -8.55 12.81 -2.11
N CYS A 141 -8.98 14.07 -2.07
CA CYS A 141 -8.54 15.08 -3.02
C CYS A 141 -7.05 15.43 -2.89
N SER A 142 -6.51 15.40 -1.67
CA SER A 142 -5.08 15.59 -1.42
C SER A 142 -4.26 14.38 -1.89
N ALA A 143 -4.77 13.17 -1.67
CA ALA A 143 -4.13 11.94 -2.13
C ALA A 143 -4.15 11.83 -3.67
N LEU A 144 -5.22 12.27 -4.33
CA LEU A 144 -5.29 12.31 -5.79
C LEU A 144 -4.38 13.39 -6.38
N LEU A 145 -4.25 14.55 -5.73
CA LEU A 145 -3.28 15.56 -6.12
C LEU A 145 -1.85 15.01 -6.05
N PHE A 146 -1.52 14.31 -4.97
CA PHE A 146 -0.26 13.58 -4.83
C PHE A 146 -0.08 12.58 -5.98
N ALA A 147 -1.07 11.72 -6.23
CA ALA A 147 -0.99 10.71 -7.28
C ALA A 147 -0.75 11.33 -8.67
N LYS A 148 -1.47 12.40 -9.01
CA LYS A 148 -1.27 13.14 -10.26
C LYS A 148 0.15 13.69 -10.38
N GLN A 149 0.72 14.20 -9.30
CA GLN A 149 2.07 14.74 -9.29
C GLN A 149 3.14 13.64 -9.39
N GLU A 150 2.99 12.56 -8.65
CA GLU A 150 3.89 11.40 -8.74
C GLU A 150 3.89 10.78 -10.14
N ARG A 151 2.71 10.56 -10.74
CA ARG A 151 2.62 9.98 -12.10
C ARG A 151 3.24 10.87 -13.18
N SER A 152 3.33 12.17 -12.96
CA SER A 152 3.91 13.12 -13.92
C SER A 152 5.38 13.43 -13.68
N SER A 153 5.85 13.32 -12.43
CA SER A 153 7.16 13.83 -12.01
C SER A 153 8.10 12.75 -11.45
N SER A 154 7.62 11.52 -11.20
CA SER A 154 8.43 10.44 -10.66
C SER A 154 9.48 9.98 -11.67
N ARG A 155 10.66 9.60 -11.15
CA ARG A 155 11.79 9.07 -11.94
C ARG A 155 12.10 7.61 -11.61
N LEU A 156 11.22 6.94 -10.87
CA LEU A 156 11.40 5.54 -10.50
C LEU A 156 11.29 4.63 -11.73
N SER A 157 12.12 3.58 -11.78
CA SER A 157 12.12 2.62 -12.90
C SER A 157 10.81 1.83 -13.00
N LYS A 158 10.13 1.64 -11.87
CA LYS A 158 8.82 1.02 -11.80
C LYS A 158 7.92 1.96 -11.02
N GLU A 159 6.72 2.19 -11.54
CA GLU A 159 5.77 3.05 -10.88
C GLU A 159 5.36 2.47 -9.52
N PRO A 160 5.43 3.25 -8.43
CA PRO A 160 5.02 2.79 -7.12
C PRO A 160 3.49 2.62 -7.06
N SER A 161 3.06 1.65 -6.26
CA SER A 161 1.63 1.47 -5.97
C SER A 161 1.19 2.54 -4.96
N ILE A 162 0.00 3.12 -5.15
CA ILE A 162 -0.55 4.11 -4.22
C ILE A 162 -1.72 3.47 -3.49
N ILE A 163 -1.57 3.30 -2.18
CA ILE A 163 -2.52 2.59 -1.33
C ILE A 163 -3.23 3.59 -0.43
N LEU A 164 -4.55 3.55 -0.43
CA LEU A 164 -5.40 4.43 0.34
C LEU A 164 -6.19 3.60 1.35
N LEU A 165 -5.80 3.72 2.62
CA LEU A 165 -6.52 3.12 3.74
C LEU A 165 -7.70 4.01 4.09
N TYR A 166 -8.90 3.44 4.17
CA TYR A 166 -10.11 4.18 4.54
C TYR A 166 -11.01 3.35 5.46
N PRO A 167 -11.83 4.00 6.30
CA PRO A 167 -12.81 3.31 7.13
C PRO A 167 -13.82 2.51 6.28
N SER A 168 -14.01 1.22 6.61
CA SER A 168 -15.07 0.41 6.01
C SER A 168 -16.47 0.94 6.33
N THR A 169 -16.60 1.81 7.34
CA THR A 169 -17.85 2.49 7.68
C THR A 169 -18.40 3.32 6.52
N TRP A 170 -17.54 3.80 5.62
CA TRP A 170 -17.97 4.52 4.42
C TRP A 170 -18.83 3.65 3.48
N GLU A 171 -18.63 2.33 3.51
CA GLU A 171 -19.41 1.38 2.70
C GLU A 171 -20.70 0.92 3.37
N THR A 172 -20.71 0.91 4.71
CA THR A 172 -21.85 0.39 5.48
C THR A 172 -22.85 1.48 5.86
N GLU A 173 -22.38 2.69 6.11
CA GLU A 173 -23.23 3.81 6.52
C GLU A 173 -23.84 4.52 5.32
N SER A 174 -25.16 4.73 5.36
CA SER A 174 -25.87 5.48 4.33
C SER A 174 -25.66 6.99 4.51
N SER A 175 -24.60 7.50 3.89
CA SER A 175 -24.35 8.95 3.78
C SER A 175 -24.25 9.34 2.30
N PRO A 176 -24.88 10.45 1.87
CA PRO A 176 -24.73 10.95 0.50
C PRO A 176 -23.26 11.26 0.20
N LEU A 177 -22.52 11.77 1.19
CA LEU A 177 -21.11 12.10 1.07
C LEU A 177 -20.27 10.83 0.84
N TYR A 178 -20.50 9.75 1.59
CA TYR A 178 -19.79 8.48 1.37
C TYR A 178 -20.17 7.85 0.03
N THR A 179 -21.44 7.92 -0.37
CA THR A 179 -21.89 7.40 -1.68
C THR A 179 -21.18 8.13 -2.83
N SER A 180 -21.12 9.45 -2.78
CA SER A 180 -20.37 10.25 -3.76
C SER A 180 -18.88 9.95 -3.73
N THR A 181 -18.30 9.78 -2.54
CA THR A 181 -16.88 9.42 -2.37
C THR A 181 -16.57 8.08 -3.01
N LEU A 182 -17.34 7.03 -2.70
CA LEU A 182 -17.13 5.69 -3.23
C LEU A 182 -17.37 5.64 -4.74
N SER A 183 -18.35 6.39 -5.27
CA SER A 183 -18.53 6.53 -6.72
C SER A 183 -17.29 7.16 -7.35
N PHE A 184 -16.83 8.28 -6.82
CA PHE A 184 -15.68 8.99 -7.35
C PHE A 184 -14.39 8.17 -7.22
N MET A 185 -14.21 7.42 -6.13
CA MET A 185 -13.10 6.49 -5.92
C MET A 185 -13.02 5.47 -7.05
N ARG A 186 -14.17 4.91 -7.47
CA ARG A 186 -14.24 3.95 -8.59
C ARG A 186 -13.84 4.61 -9.91
N ASP A 187 -14.31 5.83 -10.18
CA ASP A 187 -14.01 6.55 -11.42
C ASP A 187 -12.51 6.86 -11.59
N VAL A 188 -11.83 7.16 -10.49
CA VAL A 188 -10.41 7.55 -10.51
C VAL A 188 -9.43 6.40 -10.21
N GLN A 189 -9.94 5.21 -9.87
CA GLN A 189 -9.13 4.05 -9.47
C GLN A 189 -8.15 3.66 -10.57
N GLU A 190 -8.66 3.46 -11.78
CA GLU A 190 -7.88 2.98 -12.92
C GLU A 190 -6.99 4.09 -13.47
N LEU A 191 -7.48 5.33 -13.47
CA LEU A 191 -6.77 6.51 -13.97
C LEU A 191 -5.45 6.76 -13.24
N TYR A 192 -5.42 6.59 -11.91
CA TYR A 192 -4.22 6.81 -11.09
C TYR A 192 -3.60 5.52 -10.55
N SER A 193 -4.10 4.36 -10.97
CA SER A 193 -3.68 3.03 -10.46
C SER A 193 -3.68 2.96 -8.93
N LEU A 194 -4.81 3.33 -8.34
CA LEU A 194 -5.00 3.38 -6.89
C LEU A 194 -5.46 2.03 -6.35
N ILE A 195 -5.00 1.71 -5.14
CA ILE A 195 -5.41 0.52 -4.40
C ILE A 195 -6.13 0.99 -3.13
N TYR A 196 -7.42 0.71 -3.05
CA TYR A 196 -8.23 1.03 -1.87
C TYR A 196 -8.19 -0.14 -0.88
N HIS A 197 -7.92 0.17 0.38
CA HIS A 197 -7.87 -0.81 1.45
C HIS A 197 -8.86 -0.45 2.58
N PRO A 198 -10.04 -1.10 2.63
CA PRO A 198 -11.02 -0.84 3.68
C PRO A 198 -10.54 -1.42 5.01
N VAL A 199 -10.60 -0.60 6.06
CA VAL A 199 -10.22 -0.96 7.43
C VAL A 199 -11.45 -1.00 8.32
N ARG A 200 -11.62 -2.10 9.05
CA ARG A 200 -12.73 -2.24 9.99
C ARG A 200 -12.51 -1.30 11.17
N ILE A 201 -13.48 -0.42 11.40
CA ILE A 201 -13.46 0.51 12.51
C ILE A 201 -14.43 0.02 13.59
N TYR A 202 -13.95 0.02 14.82
CA TYR A 202 -14.70 -0.23 16.04
C TYR A 202 -14.84 1.07 16.83
N ASP A 203 -16.06 1.39 17.28
CA ASP A 203 -16.37 2.66 17.96
C ASP A 203 -15.61 2.87 19.28
N ALA A 204 -15.03 1.80 19.84
CA ALA A 204 -14.29 1.87 21.10
C ALA A 204 -12.97 2.64 20.97
N TRP A 205 -12.38 2.69 19.77
CA TRP A 205 -11.03 3.21 19.55
C TRP A 205 -11.04 4.35 18.53
N ASP A 206 -10.02 5.21 18.60
CA ASP A 206 -9.85 6.28 17.64
C ASP A 206 -9.63 5.73 16.21
N VAL A 207 -10.28 6.36 15.22
CA VAL A 207 -10.27 5.92 13.82
C VAL A 207 -8.85 5.96 13.25
N ARG A 208 -8.07 6.98 13.59
CA ARG A 208 -6.69 7.12 13.11
C ARG A 208 -5.82 6.01 13.67
N SER A 209 -5.90 5.75 14.97
CA SER A 209 -5.12 4.68 15.59
C SER A 209 -5.42 3.31 14.97
N GLN A 210 -6.67 3.04 14.61
CA GLN A 210 -7.06 1.82 13.91
C GLN A 210 -6.47 1.75 12.49
N LEU A 211 -6.57 2.83 11.71
CA LEU A 211 -5.96 2.91 10.37
C LEU A 211 -4.44 2.77 10.39
N LEU A 212 -3.77 3.41 11.36
CA LEU A 212 -2.31 3.28 11.54
C LEU A 212 -1.93 1.88 12.05
N GLY A 213 -2.79 1.25 12.85
CA GLY A 213 -2.61 -0.14 13.28
C GLY A 213 -2.53 -1.10 12.10
N GLU A 214 -3.35 -0.92 11.06
CA GLU A 214 -3.30 -1.75 9.85
C GLU A 214 -1.95 -1.64 9.11
N LEU A 215 -1.25 -0.51 9.20
CA LEU A 215 0.10 -0.40 8.63
C LEU A 215 1.09 -1.37 9.32
N GLN A 216 0.92 -1.60 10.62
CA GLN A 216 1.78 -2.50 11.40
C GLN A 216 1.41 -3.98 11.20
N TRP A 217 0.12 -4.29 11.17
CA TRP A 217 -0.37 -5.67 11.16
C TRP A 217 -0.60 -6.22 9.74
N GLY A 218 -0.74 -5.34 8.75
CA GLY A 218 -0.92 -5.68 7.35
C GLY A 218 0.27 -6.44 6.78
N ARG A 219 -0.03 -7.52 6.04
CA ARG A 219 0.96 -8.26 5.24
C ARG A 219 1.11 -7.56 3.89
N TRP A 220 1.88 -6.49 3.88
CA TRP A 220 2.17 -5.72 2.68
C TRP A 220 3.20 -6.46 1.81
N GLU A 221 2.85 -6.79 0.57
CA GLU A 221 3.76 -7.46 -0.39
C GLU A 221 4.71 -6.48 -1.10
N TYR A 222 5.24 -5.52 -0.34
CA TYR A 222 6.13 -4.48 -0.80
C TYR A 222 7.47 -4.57 -0.07
N ASP A 223 8.55 -4.32 -0.79
CA ASP A 223 9.90 -4.30 -0.20
C ASP A 223 10.06 -3.05 0.68
N GLN A 224 9.51 -1.93 0.24
CA GLN A 224 9.47 -0.67 0.98
C GLN A 224 8.17 0.07 0.64
N ALA A 225 7.53 0.64 1.65
CA ALA A 225 6.42 1.56 1.45
C ALA A 225 6.55 2.78 2.36
N LEU A 226 6.21 3.96 1.83
CA LEU A 226 6.27 5.22 2.56
C LEU A 226 4.86 5.66 2.91
N PHE A 227 4.56 5.72 4.20
CA PHE A 227 3.34 6.32 4.70
C PHE A 227 3.53 7.83 4.85
N LEU A 228 2.61 8.59 4.26
CA LEU A 228 2.56 10.04 4.34
C LEU A 228 1.23 10.47 4.97
N ARG A 229 1.29 11.34 5.97
CA ARG A 229 0.07 11.91 6.56
C ARG A 229 -0.67 12.74 5.52
N SER A 230 -1.99 12.58 5.45
CA SER A 230 -2.86 13.41 4.62
C SER A 230 -3.78 14.26 5.52
N PRO A 231 -4.14 15.49 5.14
CA PRO A 231 -3.88 16.14 3.86
C PRO A 231 -2.50 16.81 3.73
N GLY A 232 -1.92 16.74 2.53
CA GLY A 232 -0.64 17.36 2.20
C GLY A 232 -0.36 17.47 0.71
N MET A 233 0.76 18.11 0.34
CA MET A 233 1.17 18.36 -1.05
C MET A 233 2.66 18.07 -1.25
N VAL A 234 3.02 17.48 -2.39
CA VAL A 234 4.42 17.26 -2.77
C VAL A 234 5.02 18.56 -3.29
N LEU A 235 6.19 18.92 -2.81
CA LEU A 235 7.02 19.99 -3.38
C LEU A 235 8.16 19.43 -4.22
N ASN A 236 8.77 18.31 -3.77
CA ASN A 236 9.89 17.67 -4.45
C ASN A 236 9.67 16.15 -4.52
N SER A 237 9.11 15.67 -5.63
CA SER A 237 8.87 14.24 -5.87
C SER A 237 10.18 13.44 -5.94
N GLN A 238 11.26 14.03 -6.45
CA GLN A 238 12.54 13.35 -6.55
C GLN A 238 13.14 13.03 -5.18
N ALA A 239 12.97 13.93 -4.20
CA ALA A 239 13.42 13.68 -2.84
C ALA A 239 12.59 12.58 -2.15
N LEU A 240 11.28 12.49 -2.43
CA LEU A 240 10.43 11.40 -1.94
C LEU A 240 10.80 10.05 -2.58
N ASP A 241 10.99 10.03 -3.90
CA ASP A 241 11.42 8.83 -4.64
C ASP A 241 12.78 8.32 -4.14
N ALA A 242 13.73 9.22 -3.89
CA ALA A 242 15.03 8.86 -3.34
C ALA A 242 14.91 8.28 -1.92
N ALA A 243 14.02 8.83 -1.09
CA ALA A 243 13.76 8.32 0.25
C ALA A 243 13.07 6.95 0.22
N LEU A 244 12.14 6.73 -0.71
CA LEU A 244 11.40 5.48 -0.87
C LEU A 244 12.26 4.36 -1.46
N ALA A 245 13.14 4.65 -2.43
CA ALA A 245 13.99 3.66 -3.09
C ALA A 245 15.36 3.44 -2.40
N SER A 246 15.60 4.11 -1.26
CA SER A 246 16.88 4.02 -0.55
C SER A 246 17.07 2.64 0.08
N SER A 247 18.12 1.94 -0.35
CA SER A 247 18.50 0.64 0.20
C SER A 247 19.18 0.72 1.58
N ASP A 248 19.89 1.82 1.89
CA ASP A 248 20.54 2.03 3.19
C ASP A 248 19.60 2.75 4.17
N THR A 249 18.64 2.01 4.73
CA THR A 249 17.67 2.56 5.69
C THR A 249 18.26 2.75 7.09
N ARG A 250 19.37 2.09 7.44
CA ARG A 250 19.89 2.03 8.82
C ARG A 250 20.39 3.37 9.35
N LYS A 251 20.78 4.29 8.47
CA LYS A 251 21.28 5.63 8.84
C LYS A 251 20.18 6.66 8.96
N THR A 252 19.14 6.52 8.15
CA THR A 252 18.08 7.51 7.91
C THR A 252 16.74 7.12 8.54
N TRP A 253 16.60 5.87 8.98
CA TRP A 253 15.41 5.35 9.62
C TRP A 253 15.77 4.61 10.90
N THR A 254 14.85 4.59 11.86
CA THR A 254 14.97 3.85 13.11
C THR A 254 13.69 3.09 13.36
N PRO A 255 13.73 1.86 13.93
CA PRO A 255 12.51 1.16 14.35
C PRO A 255 11.57 2.08 15.13
N LEU A 256 10.28 1.98 14.87
CA LEU A 256 9.26 2.82 15.50
C LEU A 256 9.34 2.67 17.02
N ASN A 257 9.43 3.80 17.72
CA ASN A 257 9.52 3.86 19.18
C ASN A 257 8.19 4.44 19.71
N PRO A 258 7.64 3.98 20.85
CA PRO A 258 6.52 4.64 21.51
C PRO A 258 6.71 6.15 21.75
N SER A 259 7.94 6.66 21.75
CA SER A 259 8.21 8.10 21.83
C SER A 259 7.89 8.90 20.55
N SER A 260 7.54 8.23 19.45
CA SER A 260 7.27 8.88 18.15
C SER A 260 5.92 9.61 18.10
N GLY A 261 5.12 9.53 19.18
CA GLY A 261 3.83 10.19 19.30
C GLY A 261 2.70 9.47 18.56
N ASP A 262 1.46 9.94 18.80
CA ASP A 262 0.24 9.30 18.30
C ASP A 262 -0.14 9.75 16.87
N ASP A 263 0.58 10.71 16.29
CA ASP A 263 0.30 11.26 14.96
C ASP A 263 1.57 11.42 14.11
N PRO A 264 2.15 10.30 13.64
CA PRO A 264 3.36 10.32 12.84
C PRO A 264 3.11 10.94 11.46
N GLU A 265 3.96 11.89 11.08
CA GLU A 265 3.89 12.58 9.79
C GLU A 265 4.37 11.73 8.61
N LEU A 266 5.34 10.86 8.90
CA LEU A 266 6.07 10.04 7.93
C LEU A 266 6.47 8.72 8.60
N LEU A 267 6.20 7.59 7.95
CA LEU A 267 6.70 6.28 8.38
C LEU A 267 7.21 5.48 7.18
N LEU A 268 8.24 4.67 7.39
CA LEU A 268 8.68 3.67 6.43
C LEU A 268 8.22 2.28 6.88
N ILE A 269 7.47 1.61 6.01
CA ILE A 269 7.08 0.22 6.15
C ILE A 269 8.08 -0.63 5.39
N THR A 270 8.64 -1.63 6.06
CA THR A 270 9.53 -2.63 5.47
C THR A 270 9.11 -4.02 5.94
N PRO A 271 9.60 -5.11 5.30
CA PRO A 271 9.44 -6.46 5.82
C PRO A 271 9.95 -6.65 7.26
N SER A 272 10.85 -5.77 7.73
CA SER A 272 11.36 -5.78 9.10
C SER A 272 10.45 -5.08 10.12
N GLY A 273 9.41 -4.37 9.65
CA GLY A 273 8.48 -3.61 10.47
C GLY A 273 8.45 -2.11 10.14
N LEU A 274 7.72 -1.38 10.99
CA LEU A 274 7.58 0.08 10.91
C LEU A 274 8.82 0.80 11.42
N GLN A 275 9.22 1.84 10.71
CA GLN A 275 10.34 2.69 11.03
C GLN A 275 9.93 4.16 10.99
N SER A 276 10.49 4.93 11.91
CA SER A 276 10.34 6.39 12.01
C SER A 276 11.57 7.10 11.43
N PRO A 277 11.39 8.31 10.88
CA PRO A 277 12.47 9.06 10.25
C PRO A 277 13.53 9.52 11.25
N ARG A 278 14.78 9.61 10.80
CA ARG A 278 15.95 10.05 11.57
C ARG A 278 16.82 11.01 10.75
N ARG A 279 17.38 12.03 11.40
CA ARG A 279 18.29 13.02 10.78
C ARG A 279 17.64 13.74 9.60
N GLU A 280 18.17 13.57 8.39
CA GLU A 280 17.75 14.27 7.17
C GLU A 280 16.34 13.87 6.74
N THR A 281 15.91 12.63 6.97
CA THR A 281 14.55 12.20 6.63
C THR A 281 13.48 12.86 7.51
N LYS A 282 13.86 13.37 8.69
CA LYS A 282 12.95 14.19 9.52
C LYS A 282 12.59 15.51 8.82
N LYS A 283 13.44 16.00 7.91
CA LYS A 283 13.22 17.23 7.13
C LYS A 283 12.46 16.99 5.82
N LEU A 284 12.18 15.73 5.45
CA LEU A 284 11.41 15.42 4.23
C LEU A 284 9.98 15.96 4.30
N VAL A 285 9.42 16.01 5.51
CA VAL A 285 8.07 16.51 5.73
C VAL A 285 8.15 17.77 6.58
N HIS A 286 7.42 18.80 6.16
CA HIS A 286 7.26 20.03 6.90
C HIS A 286 5.78 20.30 7.18
N SER A 287 5.45 20.63 8.43
CA SER A 287 4.11 20.99 8.83
C SER A 287 3.95 22.50 8.86
N LEU A 288 2.99 23.04 8.11
CA LEU A 288 2.66 24.49 8.11
C LEU A 288 2.01 24.97 9.42
N SER A 289 1.90 24.10 10.43
CA SER A 289 1.29 24.35 11.74
C SER A 289 2.33 24.50 12.86
N ALA A 290 3.55 23.99 12.67
CA ALA A 290 4.52 23.86 13.75
C ALA A 290 5.48 25.06 13.82
N ASN A 291 5.02 26.15 14.42
CA ASN A 291 5.92 26.95 15.25
C ASN A 291 6.17 26.16 16.54
N ILE A 292 7.27 25.40 16.60
CA ILE A 292 7.82 24.97 17.89
C ILE A 292 9.09 25.80 18.10
N PRO A 293 9.17 26.63 19.17
CA PRO A 293 10.45 27.19 19.59
C PRO A 293 11.32 26.02 20.05
N ASP A 294 12.48 25.86 19.42
CA ASP A 294 13.52 24.92 19.82
C ASP A 294 13.78 25.00 21.34
N THR A 295 13.12 24.13 22.10
CA THR A 295 13.41 23.81 23.50
C THR A 295 13.82 22.36 23.55
N SER A 296 14.88 22.06 22.80
CA SER A 296 15.79 20.99 23.16
C SER A 296 17.15 21.62 23.33
N ASP A 297 17.61 21.68 24.58
CA ASP A 297 18.89 22.22 25.06
C ASP A 297 20.09 21.43 24.52
N ASN A 298 20.26 21.40 23.20
CA ASN A 298 21.47 20.99 22.49
C ASN A 298 21.51 21.73 21.14
N ALA A 299 21.30 23.05 21.17
CA ALA A 299 21.59 23.93 20.04
C ALA A 299 23.11 24.16 19.95
N GLU A 300 23.86 23.09 19.67
CA GLU A 300 25.19 23.24 19.09
C GLU A 300 24.98 23.68 17.64
N HIS A 301 25.46 24.89 17.35
CA HIS A 301 25.33 25.57 16.07
C HIS A 301 25.58 24.66 14.85
N ILE A 302 24.56 24.51 14.00
CA ILE A 302 24.77 24.39 12.55
C ILE A 302 23.75 25.29 11.86
N GLY A 303 24.20 26.50 11.55
CA GLY A 303 23.59 27.30 10.49
C GLY A 303 23.72 26.57 9.15
N GLY A 304 22.69 26.68 8.33
CA GLY A 304 22.68 26.26 6.94
C GLY A 304 22.16 24.83 6.70
N SER A 305 20.89 24.70 6.31
CA SER A 305 20.53 23.61 5.40
C SER A 305 19.53 24.10 4.38
N ASP A 306 20.07 24.32 3.19
CA ASP A 306 19.48 24.68 1.90
C ASP A 306 18.59 23.57 1.32
N HIS A 307 17.82 22.87 2.17
CA HIS A 307 17.00 21.72 1.75
C HIS A 307 15.53 22.01 2.00
N GLU A 308 14.87 22.34 0.89
CA GLU A 308 13.42 22.50 0.80
C GLU A 308 12.72 21.17 1.12
N PRO A 309 11.65 21.17 1.94
CA PRO A 309 10.95 19.94 2.30
C PRO A 309 10.33 19.29 1.07
N ALA A 310 10.31 17.96 1.04
CA ALA A 310 9.79 17.20 -0.10
C ALA A 310 8.26 17.13 -0.10
N TYR A 311 7.65 17.13 1.08
CA TYR A 311 6.22 17.08 1.29
C TYR A 311 5.80 18.07 2.38
N VAL A 312 4.67 18.73 2.17
CA VAL A 312 4.14 19.71 3.12
C VAL A 312 2.76 19.28 3.60
N LEU A 313 2.60 19.28 4.92
CA LEU A 313 1.33 18.96 5.59
C LEU A 313 0.50 20.22 5.78
N LEU A 314 -0.76 20.12 5.39
CA LEU A 314 -1.72 21.20 5.50
C LEU A 314 -2.75 20.86 6.58
N ASP A 315 -2.39 21.07 7.85
CA ASP A 315 -3.36 20.91 8.93
C ASP A 315 -4.39 22.06 8.88
N SER A 316 -5.67 21.72 8.93
CA SER A 316 -6.78 22.67 8.97
C SER A 316 -6.93 23.34 10.33
N ARG A 317 -6.23 22.85 11.37
CA ARG A 317 -6.36 23.32 12.76
C ARG A 317 -5.54 24.57 13.10
N ALA A 318 -4.65 25.04 12.22
CA ALA A 318 -3.71 26.14 12.50
C ALA A 318 -4.08 27.47 11.81
N VAL A 319 -5.36 27.84 11.82
CA VAL A 319 -5.85 29.09 11.19
C VAL A 319 -5.61 30.33 12.09
N ASN A 320 -4.96 30.19 13.24
CA ASN A 320 -5.03 31.20 14.31
C ASN A 320 -3.68 31.81 14.75
N ASP A 321 -2.68 31.96 13.88
CA ASP A 321 -1.54 32.83 14.23
C ASP A 321 -1.12 33.75 13.08
N GLU A 322 -1.12 35.05 13.39
CA GLU A 322 -1.00 36.21 12.50
C GLU A 322 0.42 36.45 11.93
N GLU A 323 1.22 35.41 11.71
CA GLU A 323 2.49 35.55 11.00
C GLU A 323 2.38 34.96 9.59
N ASN A 324 1.68 35.70 8.73
CA ASN A 324 1.51 35.43 7.31
C ASN A 324 2.88 35.44 6.60
N ASP A 325 3.56 34.29 6.59
CA ASP A 325 4.61 34.05 5.61
C ASP A 325 3.95 33.95 4.22
N MET A 326 4.21 34.94 3.35
CA MET A 326 3.69 34.98 1.97
C MET A 326 3.92 33.67 1.21
N ARG A 327 5.00 32.94 1.55
CA ARG A 327 5.33 31.64 0.98
C ARG A 327 4.30 30.58 1.37
N ASN A 328 3.87 30.54 2.64
CA ASN A 328 2.87 29.60 3.14
C ASN A 328 1.49 29.86 2.51
N ASP A 329 1.13 31.12 2.31
CA ASP A 329 -0.09 31.51 1.59
C ASP A 329 -0.08 31.07 0.12
N GLU A 330 1.08 31.15 -0.54
CA GLU A 330 1.23 30.64 -1.89
C GLU A 330 1.05 29.12 -1.93
N ILE A 331 1.64 28.38 -0.99
CA ILE A 331 1.52 26.92 -0.87
C ILE A 331 0.05 26.54 -0.63
N ARG A 332 -0.65 27.21 0.29
CA ARG A 332 -2.08 26.98 0.57
C ARG A 332 -2.94 27.25 -0.67
N ARG A 333 -2.68 28.34 -1.40
CA ARG A 333 -3.40 28.66 -2.66
C ARG A 333 -3.14 27.62 -3.74
N LYS A 334 -1.90 27.18 -3.92
CA LYS A 334 -1.54 26.11 -4.86
C LYS A 334 -2.23 24.80 -4.50
N PHE A 335 -2.23 24.44 -3.22
CA PHE A 335 -2.92 23.25 -2.73
C PHE A 335 -4.42 23.31 -3.00
N ALA A 336 -5.10 24.39 -2.61
CA ALA A 336 -6.54 24.55 -2.83
C ALA A 336 -6.91 24.53 -4.33
N LYS A 337 -6.10 25.16 -5.18
CA LYS A 337 -6.27 25.11 -6.64
C LYS A 337 -6.05 23.70 -7.19
N GLY A 338 -5.05 22.99 -6.68
CA GLY A 338 -4.71 21.62 -7.07
C GLY A 338 -5.82 20.64 -6.69
N THR A 339 -6.28 20.66 -5.45
CA THR A 339 -7.37 19.79 -4.98
C THR A 339 -8.68 20.11 -5.69
N SER A 340 -8.99 21.39 -5.94
CA SER A 340 -10.15 21.80 -6.73
C SER A 340 -10.08 21.32 -8.19
N ASN A 341 -8.89 21.31 -8.81
CA ASN A 341 -8.72 20.79 -10.17
C ASN A 341 -8.98 19.27 -10.23
N VAL A 342 -8.53 18.53 -9.22
CA VAL A 342 -8.60 17.06 -9.22
C VAL A 342 -9.97 16.54 -8.77
N CYS A 343 -10.61 17.21 -7.81
CA CYS A 343 -11.93 16.86 -7.28
C CYS A 343 -13.06 17.78 -7.76
N GLY A 344 -12.83 18.58 -8.82
CA GLY A 344 -13.85 19.48 -9.33
C GLY A 344 -15.11 18.71 -9.75
N GLY A 345 -16.25 19.06 -9.16
CA GLY A 345 -17.54 18.42 -9.48
C GLY A 345 -17.77 17.05 -8.83
N SER A 346 -16.88 16.57 -7.95
CA SER A 346 -17.08 15.29 -7.24
C SER A 346 -18.03 15.39 -6.03
N GLY A 347 -18.43 16.61 -5.64
CA GLY A 347 -19.22 16.86 -4.43
C GLY A 347 -18.45 16.70 -3.12
N LEU A 348 -17.14 16.35 -3.15
CA LEU A 348 -16.30 16.16 -1.97
C LEU A 348 -15.82 17.46 -1.34
N LEU A 349 -15.73 18.53 -2.15
CA LEU A 349 -15.24 19.84 -1.71
C LEU A 349 -16.38 20.76 -1.24
N GLU A 350 -17.60 20.56 -1.72
CA GLU A 350 -18.77 21.41 -1.40
C GLU A 350 -19.12 21.43 0.10
N ASP A 351 -18.98 20.31 0.81
CA ASP A 351 -19.35 20.23 2.24
C ASP A 351 -18.22 20.71 3.17
N SER A 352 -16.96 20.73 2.71
CA SER A 352 -15.85 21.33 3.44
C SER A 352 -15.99 22.85 3.56
N LEU A 353 -16.53 23.50 2.51
CA LEU A 353 -16.90 24.92 2.51
C LEU A 353 -18.07 25.21 3.46
N LYS A 354 -19.07 24.32 3.54
CA LYS A 354 -20.19 24.47 4.48
C LYS A 354 -19.76 24.26 5.94
N LEU A 355 -18.89 23.28 6.22
CA LEU A 355 -18.34 23.05 7.55
C LEU A 355 -17.41 24.19 8.00
N ALA A 356 -16.64 24.78 7.08
CA ALA A 356 -15.87 25.98 7.34
C ALA A 356 -16.78 27.18 7.64
N LEU A 357 -17.83 27.40 6.84
CA LEU A 357 -18.81 28.48 7.06
C LEU A 357 -19.59 28.34 8.38
N ASN A 358 -19.92 27.11 8.80
CA ASN A 358 -20.57 26.86 10.09
C ASN A 358 -19.65 27.02 11.31
N ARG A 359 -18.34 27.18 11.14
CA ARG A 359 -17.41 27.53 12.24
C ARG A 359 -17.21 29.03 12.42
N PHE A 360 -17.74 29.86 11.51
CA PHE A 360 -17.69 31.32 11.57
C PHE A 360 -19.04 31.98 11.93
N LEU A 361 -20.05 31.17 12.26
CA LEU A 361 -21.34 31.54 12.84
C LEU A 361 -21.43 30.95 14.26
#